data_AF-A0A3Q2ZMN2-F1
#
_entry.id   AF-A0A3Q2ZMN2-F1
#
_cell.length_a   1.000
_cell.length_b   1.000
_cell.length_c   1.000
_cell.angle_alpha   90.00
_cell.angle_beta   90.00
_cell.angle_gamma   90.00
#
_symmetry.space_group_name_H-M   'P 1'
#
loop_
_entity.id
_entity.type
_entity.pdbx_description
1 polymer ?
#
loop_
_entity_poly.entity_id
_entity_poly.type
_entity_poly.pdbx_seq_one_letter_code
_entity_poly.pdbx_strand_id
1 'polypeptide(L)'
;MSPPNVLPADLGASDHLQVLLWFCSDTTRPKRDYEVDGRDYHFMVSREQMEKDIQDHKFIEAGQSGSNGPSVKVSVSCCVQGKHCILDVSGNAIKRLQLAQLHPIAIFIKPKSTDWLIERSDWLTMCLFAAIVQGDTLEEIYDQVKQIIEEQSGPFIWVLSKEKL
;
A
#
# COMPACT_ATOMS: atom_id res chain seq x y z
N MET A 1 -16.93 1.41 23.31
CA MET A 1 -15.59 1.89 22.93
C MET A 1 -15.78 2.88 21.81
N SER A 2 -15.35 4.12 22.01
CA SER A 2 -15.47 5.19 21.00
C SER A 2 -14.62 4.85 19.77
N PRO A 3 -15.09 5.13 18.54
CA PRO A 3 -14.25 4.97 17.35
C PRO A 3 -12.98 5.82 17.48
N PRO A 4 -11.86 5.39 16.87
CA PRO A 4 -10.62 6.18 16.88
C PRO A 4 -10.89 7.57 16.31
N ASN A 5 -10.33 8.61 16.95
CA ASN A 5 -10.45 9.98 16.46
C ASN A 5 -9.90 10.07 15.04
N VAL A 6 -10.76 10.38 14.09
CA VAL A 6 -10.41 10.58 12.67
C VAL A 6 -10.74 12.01 12.25
N LEU A 7 -9.81 12.67 11.56
CA LEU A 7 -9.98 14.01 11.02
C LEU A 7 -10.02 13.98 9.49
N PRO A 8 -10.83 14.84 8.84
CA PRO A 8 -10.84 14.97 7.39
C PRO A 8 -9.56 15.65 6.89
N ALA A 9 -8.88 15.05 5.92
CA ALA A 9 -7.75 15.65 5.19
C ALA A 9 -8.13 15.88 3.72
N ASP A 10 -7.90 17.10 3.20
CA ASP A 10 -8.16 17.49 1.80
C ASP A 10 -6.97 17.11 0.90
N LEU A 11 -7.20 16.28 -0.12
CA LEU A 11 -6.21 15.77 -1.06
C LEU A 11 -6.19 16.51 -2.41
N GLY A 12 -7.13 17.45 -2.67
CA GLY A 12 -7.27 18.13 -3.96
C GLY A 12 -7.86 17.23 -5.05
N ALA A 13 -8.98 17.63 -5.62
CA ALA A 13 -9.77 16.79 -6.53
C ALA A 13 -9.17 16.64 -7.95
N SER A 14 -9.28 15.43 -8.52
CA SER A 14 -9.33 15.23 -9.97
C SER A 14 -10.55 14.37 -10.29
N ASP A 15 -11.49 14.94 -11.03
CA ASP A 15 -12.72 14.28 -11.46
C ASP A 15 -12.41 13.11 -12.41
N HIS A 16 -13.09 11.98 -12.19
CA HIS A 16 -13.00 10.72 -12.93
C HIS A 16 -11.69 9.93 -12.80
N LEU A 17 -11.51 9.23 -11.68
CA LEU A 17 -10.60 8.10 -11.61
C LEU A 17 -11.21 6.88 -12.34
N GLN A 18 -10.77 6.64 -13.57
CA GLN A 18 -10.58 5.25 -13.99
C GLN A 18 -9.54 4.67 -13.03
N VAL A 19 -9.86 3.56 -12.35
CA VAL A 19 -8.93 2.85 -11.47
C VAL A 19 -7.75 2.34 -12.32
N LEU A 20 -6.77 3.21 -12.54
CA LEU A 20 -5.53 2.86 -13.23
C LEU A 20 -4.64 2.19 -12.19
N LEU A 21 -4.64 0.86 -12.25
CA LEU A 21 -3.85 -0.02 -11.41
C LEU A 21 -2.37 0.16 -11.78
N TRP A 22 -1.64 0.94 -10.99
CA TRP A 22 -0.18 1.07 -11.17
C TRP A 22 0.54 0.19 -10.16
N PHE A 23 1.29 -0.79 -10.67
CA PHE A 23 2.20 -1.59 -9.85
C PHE A 23 3.47 -0.78 -9.57
N CYS A 24 3.67 -0.44 -8.30
CA CYS A 24 4.79 0.38 -7.90
C CYS A 24 5.95 -0.50 -7.44
N SER A 25 6.90 -0.80 -8.33
CA SER A 25 8.02 -1.67 -8.02
C SER A 25 9.31 -1.25 -8.74
N ASP A 26 10.34 -1.00 -7.97
CA ASP A 26 11.70 -0.71 -8.41
C ASP A 26 12.55 -1.98 -8.38
N THR A 27 13.43 -2.15 -9.36
CA THR A 27 14.39 -3.27 -9.35
C THR A 27 15.76 -2.86 -9.87
N THR A 28 16.82 -3.47 -9.32
CA THR A 28 18.19 -3.38 -9.83
C THR A 28 18.53 -4.50 -10.80
N ARG A 29 17.58 -5.39 -11.11
CA ARG A 29 17.78 -6.42 -12.14
C ARG A 29 17.93 -5.74 -13.50
N PRO A 30 18.81 -6.24 -14.39
CA PRO A 30 18.77 -5.80 -15.78
C PRO A 30 17.41 -6.09 -16.43
N LYS A 31 16.90 -5.10 -17.17
CA LYS A 31 15.67 -5.19 -17.95
C LYS A 31 15.81 -6.27 -19.03
N ARG A 32 14.79 -7.11 -19.19
CA ARG A 32 14.71 -8.06 -20.32
C ARG A 32 14.22 -7.35 -21.59
N ASP A 33 14.39 -7.99 -22.74
CA ASP A 33 14.06 -7.37 -24.04
C ASP A 33 12.56 -7.05 -24.18
N TYR A 34 11.70 -7.88 -23.60
CA TYR A 34 10.24 -7.73 -23.64
C TYR A 34 9.67 -6.82 -22.52
N GLU A 35 10.51 -6.41 -21.56
CA GLU A 35 10.11 -5.56 -20.43
C GLU A 35 10.24 -4.08 -20.80
N VAL A 36 9.32 -3.26 -20.29
CA VAL A 36 9.28 -1.82 -20.49
C VAL A 36 9.49 -1.12 -19.16
N ASP A 37 10.49 -0.25 -19.13
CA ASP A 37 10.79 0.57 -17.96
C ASP A 37 9.64 1.53 -17.65
N GLY A 38 9.29 1.61 -16.37
CA GLY A 38 8.12 2.32 -15.89
C GLY A 38 6.78 1.61 -16.14
N ARG A 39 6.72 0.51 -16.90
CA ARG A 39 5.47 -0.28 -17.03
C ARG A 39 5.53 -1.55 -16.18
N ASP A 40 6.61 -2.32 -16.37
CA ASP A 40 6.79 -3.61 -15.70
C ASP A 40 7.51 -3.42 -14.36
N TYR A 41 8.60 -2.66 -14.37
CA TYR A 41 9.33 -2.19 -13.19
C TYR A 41 9.96 -0.84 -13.50
N HIS A 42 10.31 -0.08 -12.46
CA HIS A 42 11.27 1.00 -12.58
C HIS A 42 12.69 0.42 -12.41
N PHE A 43 13.45 0.36 -13.50
CA PHE A 43 14.76 -0.29 -13.53
C PHE A 43 15.85 0.68 -13.09
N MET A 44 16.34 0.52 -11.86
CA MET A 44 17.42 1.34 -11.31
C MET A 44 18.78 0.89 -11.86
N VAL A 45 19.55 1.85 -12.37
CA VAL A 45 20.87 1.58 -12.99
C VAL A 45 21.93 1.16 -11.97
N SER A 46 21.86 1.65 -10.73
CA SER A 46 22.86 1.39 -9.70
C SER A 46 22.27 0.73 -8.46
N ARG A 47 22.86 -0.41 -8.08
CA ARG A 47 22.56 -1.09 -6.81
C ARG A 47 22.98 -0.26 -5.61
N GLU A 48 24.12 0.43 -5.71
CA GLU A 48 24.61 1.31 -4.64
C GLU A 48 23.63 2.45 -4.37
N GLN A 49 23.06 3.03 -5.44
CA GLN A 49 22.04 4.07 -5.31
C GLN A 49 20.78 3.52 -4.65
N MET A 50 20.32 2.32 -5.04
CA MET A 50 19.17 1.68 -4.39
C MET A 50 19.46 1.40 -2.90
N GLU A 51 20.66 0.93 -2.55
CA GLU A 51 21.04 0.68 -1.16
C GLU A 51 21.10 1.96 -0.33
N LYS A 52 21.61 3.05 -0.90
CA LYS A 52 21.55 4.38 -0.29
C LYS A 52 20.11 4.85 -0.09
N ASP A 53 19.26 4.70 -1.10
CA ASP A 53 17.85 5.11 -1.03
C ASP A 53 17.04 4.27 0.00
N ILE A 54 17.42 3.01 0.26
CA ILE A 54 16.87 2.24 1.39
C ILE A 54 17.27 2.87 2.72
N GLN A 55 18.55 3.21 2.88
CA GLN A 55 19.09 3.82 4.10
C GLN A 55 18.44 5.19 4.36
N ASP A 56 18.18 5.94 3.28
CA ASP A 56 17.49 7.23 3.31
C ASP A 56 15.95 7.10 3.49
N HIS A 57 15.44 5.91 3.80
CA HIS A 57 14.01 5.64 4.04
C HIS A 57 13.08 6.01 2.86
N LYS A 58 13.58 5.99 1.62
CA LYS A 58 12.78 6.26 0.41
C LYS A 58 11.96 5.05 -0.06
N PHE A 59 12.22 3.88 0.52
CA PHE A 59 11.52 2.63 0.26
C PHE A 59 10.58 2.25 1.40
N ILE A 60 9.34 1.95 1.05
CA ILE A 60 8.31 1.46 1.96
C ILE A 60 8.65 0.04 2.40
N GLU A 61 8.91 -0.84 1.43
CA GLU A 61 9.33 -2.22 1.67
C GLU A 61 10.51 -2.57 0.77
N ALA A 62 11.48 -3.29 1.36
CA ALA A 62 12.69 -3.71 0.69
C ALA A 62 12.88 -5.21 0.93
N GLY A 63 12.67 -6.01 -0.11
CA GLY A 63 12.97 -7.45 -0.11
C GLY A 63 14.28 -7.74 -0.85
N GLN A 64 15.07 -8.67 -0.33
CA GLN A 64 16.22 -9.21 -1.06
C GLN A 64 15.91 -10.65 -1.49
N SER A 65 16.00 -10.93 -2.78
CA SER A 65 15.89 -12.32 -3.27
C SER A 65 17.28 -12.97 -3.19
N GLY A 66 17.58 -13.64 -2.06
CA GLY A 66 18.86 -14.33 -1.84
C GLY A 66 20.08 -13.40 -1.58
N SER A 67 21.27 -13.98 -1.41
CA SER A 67 22.49 -13.24 -1.00
C SER A 67 22.99 -12.23 -2.05
N ASN A 68 22.72 -12.46 -3.33
CA ASN A 68 23.22 -11.65 -4.44
C ASN A 68 22.14 -11.23 -5.46
N GLY A 69 20.88 -11.62 -5.25
CA GLY A 69 19.84 -11.38 -6.26
C GLY A 69 19.33 -9.94 -6.27
N PRO A 70 18.69 -9.54 -7.38
CA PRO A 70 18.08 -8.23 -7.52
C PRO A 70 16.98 -8.05 -6.46
N SER A 71 16.95 -6.87 -5.85
CA SER A 71 15.87 -6.49 -4.93
C SER A 71 14.72 -5.94 -5.75
N VAL A 72 13.50 -6.41 -5.49
CA VAL A 72 12.28 -5.65 -5.85
C VAL A 72 11.88 -4.86 -4.62
N LYS A 73 11.64 -3.57 -4.80
CA LYS A 73 11.34 -2.65 -3.70
C LYS A 73 10.22 -1.70 -4.08
N VAL A 74 9.47 -1.22 -3.10
CA VAL A 74 8.36 -0.27 -3.33
C VAL A 74 8.80 1.11 -2.88
N SER A 75 8.98 2.04 -3.81
CA SER A 75 9.37 3.43 -3.50
C SER A 75 8.17 4.34 -3.23
N VAL A 76 8.39 5.37 -2.42
CA VAL A 76 7.39 6.41 -2.11
C VAL A 76 7.08 7.28 -3.35
N SER A 77 8.08 7.56 -4.18
CA SER A 77 7.98 8.51 -5.31
C SER A 77 7.02 8.05 -6.42
N CYS A 78 6.86 6.74 -6.59
CA CYS A 78 5.99 6.21 -7.62
C CYS A 78 4.50 6.23 -7.23
N CYS A 79 4.18 6.48 -5.96
CA CYS A 79 2.81 6.63 -5.45
C CYS A 79 2.17 8.02 -5.68
N VAL A 80 2.86 8.97 -6.32
CA VAL A 80 2.47 10.40 -6.33
C VAL A 80 1.81 10.83 -7.65
N GLN A 81 1.55 9.91 -8.60
CA GLN A 81 1.07 10.25 -9.95
C GLN A 81 -0.44 10.51 -10.09
N GLY A 82 -1.15 10.81 -9.00
CA GLY A 82 -2.61 11.03 -9.02
C GLY A 82 -3.42 9.78 -9.43
N LYS A 83 -2.85 8.59 -9.20
CA LYS A 83 -3.46 7.28 -9.47
C LYS A 83 -3.37 6.42 -8.21
N HIS A 84 -4.29 5.47 -8.04
CA HIS A 84 -4.14 4.47 -6.98
C HIS A 84 -3.05 3.47 -7.34
N CYS A 85 -2.04 3.38 -6.47
CA CYS A 85 -1.03 2.34 -6.56
C CYS A 85 -1.47 1.11 -5.79
N ILE A 86 -1.41 -0.05 -6.44
CA ILE A 86 -1.54 -1.33 -5.74
C ILE A 86 -0.17 -1.73 -5.22
N LEU A 87 -0.13 -2.04 -3.92
CA LEU A 87 1.06 -2.45 -3.21
C LEU A 87 0.88 -3.87 -2.68
N ASP A 88 1.76 -4.78 -3.11
CA ASP A 88 1.92 -6.10 -2.51
C ASP A 88 2.98 -6.01 -1.41
N VAL A 89 2.54 -5.66 -0.20
CA VAL A 89 3.42 -5.37 0.95
C VAL A 89 2.82 -5.89 2.25
N SER A 90 3.68 -6.09 3.25
CA SER A 90 3.25 -6.49 4.61
C SER A 90 2.59 -5.34 5.38
N GLY A 91 1.83 -5.64 6.44
CA GLY A 91 1.19 -4.61 7.29
C GLY A 91 2.16 -3.60 7.94
N ASN A 92 3.47 -3.91 8.02
CA ASN A 92 4.49 -2.97 8.46
C ASN A 92 4.67 -1.78 7.50
N ALA A 93 4.37 -1.97 6.22
CA ALA A 93 4.43 -0.93 5.21
C ALA A 93 3.41 0.18 5.46
N ILE A 94 2.23 -0.15 6.02
CA ILE A 94 1.15 0.82 6.28
C ILE A 94 1.65 1.96 7.17
N LYS A 95 2.39 1.64 8.23
CA LYS A 95 2.98 2.64 9.14
C LYS A 95 4.00 3.53 8.43
N ARG A 96 4.84 2.95 7.55
CA ARG A 96 5.86 3.69 6.80
C ARG A 96 5.23 4.65 5.79
N LEU A 97 4.17 4.21 5.11
CA LEU A 97 3.36 5.05 4.22
C LEU A 97 2.78 6.24 4.99
N GLN A 98 2.14 6.00 6.14
CA GLN A 98 1.58 7.06 6.98
C GLN A 98 2.65 8.06 7.46
N LEU A 99 3.85 7.59 7.82
CA LEU A 99 4.97 8.46 8.17
C LEU A 99 5.44 9.34 7.00
N ALA A 100 5.39 8.79 5.78
CA ALA A 100 5.71 9.50 4.55
C ALA A 100 4.57 10.43 4.06
N GLN A 101 3.54 10.68 4.88
CA GLN A 101 2.35 11.46 4.52
C GLN A 101 1.57 10.86 3.33
N LEU A 102 1.72 9.55 3.12
CA LEU A 102 0.87 8.78 2.21
C LEU A 102 -0.17 8.04 3.04
N HIS A 103 -1.44 8.21 2.70
CA HIS A 103 -2.55 7.59 3.42
C HIS A 103 -3.12 6.45 2.58
N PRO A 104 -2.63 5.20 2.75
CA PRO A 104 -3.07 4.08 1.93
C PRO A 104 -4.47 3.60 2.37
N ILE A 105 -5.25 3.14 1.40
CA ILE A 105 -6.49 2.40 1.63
C ILE A 105 -6.09 0.94 1.92
N ALA A 106 -5.80 0.64 3.19
CA ALA A 106 -5.43 -0.70 3.61
C ALA A 106 -6.68 -1.55 3.88
N ILE A 107 -6.91 -2.58 3.07
CA ILE A 107 -8.07 -3.48 3.20
C ILE A 107 -7.59 -4.86 3.63
N PHE A 108 -8.12 -5.37 4.74
CA PHE A 108 -7.86 -6.73 5.20
C PHE A 108 -8.97 -7.68 4.75
N ILE A 109 -8.61 -8.69 3.97
CA ILE A 109 -9.55 -9.77 3.58
C ILE A 109 -9.55 -10.82 4.68
N LYS A 110 -10.63 -10.87 5.46
CA LYS A 110 -10.78 -11.78 6.58
C LYS A 110 -11.44 -13.09 6.12
N PRO A 111 -10.76 -14.25 6.22
CA PRO A 111 -11.37 -15.56 5.98
C PRO A 111 -12.43 -15.92 7.05
N LYS A 112 -13.51 -16.60 6.65
CA LYS A 112 -14.63 -16.94 7.55
C LYS A 112 -14.32 -18.00 8.61
N SER A 113 -13.38 -18.91 8.34
CA SER A 113 -13.25 -20.17 9.09
C SER A 113 -11.96 -20.32 9.90
N THR A 114 -11.14 -19.28 10.01
CA THR A 114 -9.86 -19.33 10.74
C THR A 114 -9.88 -18.37 11.90
N ASP A 115 -10.67 -18.70 12.92
CA ASP A 115 -10.73 -17.93 14.17
C ASP A 115 -9.35 -17.89 14.87
N TRP A 116 -8.56 -18.95 14.74
CA TRP A 116 -7.21 -19.04 15.33
C TRP A 116 -6.17 -18.10 14.69
N LEU A 117 -6.35 -17.69 13.43
CA LEU A 117 -5.44 -16.74 12.76
C LEU A 117 -5.60 -15.32 13.33
N ILE A 118 -6.82 -14.98 13.78
CA ILE A 118 -7.17 -13.66 14.34
C ILE A 118 -6.60 -13.54 15.75
N GLU A 119 -6.53 -14.64 16.49
CA GLU A 119 -5.99 -14.69 17.86
C GLU A 119 -4.50 -14.31 17.94
N ARG A 120 -3.76 -14.40 16.83
CA ARG A 120 -2.33 -14.01 16.74
C ARG A 120 -2.09 -12.66 16.07
N SER A 121 -3.07 -12.09 15.40
CA SER A 121 -2.95 -10.71 14.92
C SER A 121 -3.18 -9.79 16.11
N ASP A 122 -2.11 -9.20 16.64
CA ASP A 122 -2.23 -8.16 17.67
C ASP A 122 -3.31 -7.15 17.23
N TRP A 123 -4.27 -6.88 18.10
CA TRP A 123 -5.37 -5.93 17.87
C TRP A 123 -4.88 -4.57 17.33
N LEU A 124 -3.66 -4.17 17.71
CA LEU A 124 -2.95 -2.99 17.21
C LEU A 124 -2.72 -3.00 15.70
N THR A 125 -2.54 -4.18 15.11
CA THR A 125 -2.35 -4.36 13.65
C THR A 125 -3.68 -4.23 12.92
N MET A 126 -4.79 -4.68 13.52
CA MET A 126 -6.13 -4.53 12.95
C MET A 126 -6.55 -3.07 12.82
N CYS A 127 -6.14 -2.21 13.77
CA CYS A 127 -6.43 -0.77 13.72
C CYS A 127 -5.71 -0.01 12.59
N LEU A 128 -4.75 -0.63 11.88
CA LEU A 128 -4.05 -0.01 10.75
C LEU A 128 -4.85 -0.14 9.45
N PHE A 129 -5.82 -1.05 9.39
CA PHE A 129 -6.64 -1.26 8.21
C PHE A 129 -7.80 -0.29 8.19
N ALA A 130 -8.02 0.33 7.03
CA ALA A 130 -9.17 1.21 6.79
C ALA A 130 -10.48 0.40 6.77
N ALA A 131 -10.42 -0.84 6.28
CA ALA A 131 -11.58 -1.71 6.20
C ALA A 131 -11.21 -3.19 6.35
N ILE A 132 -12.18 -3.98 6.81
CA ILE A 132 -12.12 -5.44 6.87
C ILE A 132 -13.25 -5.97 6.00
N VAL A 133 -12.92 -6.78 5.01
CA VAL A 133 -13.90 -7.40 4.09
C VAL A 133 -13.97 -8.91 4.32
N GLN A 134 -15.16 -9.46 4.15
CA GLN A 134 -15.42 -10.89 4.31
C GLN A 134 -16.54 -11.28 3.33
N GLY A 135 -16.36 -12.40 2.63
CA GLY A 135 -17.32 -12.90 1.64
C GLY A 135 -17.23 -14.41 1.49
N ASP A 136 -18.27 -15.02 0.91
CA ASP A 136 -18.27 -16.45 0.56
C ASP A 136 -17.68 -16.68 -0.83
N THR A 137 -17.72 -15.67 -1.69
CA THR A 137 -17.23 -15.72 -3.06
C THR A 137 -16.19 -14.63 -3.32
N LEU A 138 -15.34 -14.85 -4.34
CA LEU A 138 -14.37 -13.84 -4.79
C LEU A 138 -15.07 -12.60 -5.36
N GLU A 139 -16.23 -12.77 -5.99
CA GLU A 139 -17.01 -11.68 -6.58
C GLU A 139 -17.54 -10.74 -5.50
N GLU A 140 -18.10 -11.29 -4.41
CA GLU A 140 -18.52 -10.49 -3.25
C GLU A 140 -17.37 -9.70 -2.63
N ILE A 141 -16.20 -10.33 -2.46
CA ILE A 141 -15.02 -9.66 -1.91
C ILE A 141 -14.56 -8.55 -2.85
N TYR A 142 -14.54 -8.81 -4.16
CA TYR A 142 -14.15 -7.86 -5.18
C TYR A 142 -15.05 -6.62 -5.17
N ASP A 143 -16.37 -6.81 -5.14
CA ASP A 143 -17.34 -5.71 -5.13
C ASP A 143 -17.23 -4.88 -3.85
N GLN A 144 -17.06 -5.52 -2.68
CA GLN A 144 -16.82 -4.81 -1.43
C GLN A 144 -15.53 -3.98 -1.48
N VAL A 145 -14.43 -4.56 -1.96
CA VAL A 145 -13.14 -3.87 -2.09
C VAL A 145 -13.27 -2.66 -3.03
N LYS A 146 -13.94 -2.84 -4.17
CA LYS A 146 -14.17 -1.77 -5.13
C LYS A 146 -14.97 -0.62 -4.52
N GLN A 147 -16.05 -0.93 -3.83
CA GLN A 147 -16.87 0.08 -3.16
C GLN A 147 -16.06 0.84 -2.09
N ILE A 148 -15.28 0.13 -1.26
CA ILE A 148 -14.42 0.76 -0.25
C ILE A 148 -13.39 1.70 -0.89
N ILE A 149 -12.76 1.28 -1.98
CA ILE A 149 -11.83 2.13 -2.71
C ILE A 149 -12.56 3.38 -3.19
N GLU A 150 -13.70 3.26 -3.85
CA GLU A 150 -14.47 4.41 -4.34
C GLU A 150 -14.85 5.39 -3.21
N GLU A 151 -15.30 4.88 -2.07
CA GLU A 151 -15.66 5.69 -0.89
C GLU A 151 -14.46 6.41 -0.27
N GLN A 152 -13.28 5.78 -0.26
CA GLN A 152 -12.05 6.31 0.34
C GLN A 152 -11.17 7.09 -0.65
N SER A 153 -11.56 7.15 -1.93
CA SER A 153 -10.84 7.88 -2.99
C SER A 153 -11.31 9.33 -3.15
N GLY A 154 -12.26 9.77 -2.32
CA GLY A 154 -12.74 11.14 -2.33
C GLY A 154 -11.65 12.16 -1.96
N PRO A 155 -11.89 13.47 -2.21
CA PRO A 155 -10.95 14.53 -1.84
C PRO A 155 -10.76 14.63 -0.33
N PHE A 156 -11.67 14.08 0.48
CA PHE A 156 -11.57 14.05 1.92
C PHE A 156 -11.39 12.62 2.41
N ILE A 157 -10.30 12.36 3.13
CA ILE A 157 -10.03 11.06 3.77
C ILE A 157 -10.00 11.18 5.29
N TRP A 158 -10.31 10.08 5.97
CA TRP A 158 -10.28 9.99 7.43
C TRP A 158 -8.92 9.51 7.91
N VAL A 159 -8.15 10.39 8.56
CA VAL A 159 -6.81 10.06 9.07
C VAL A 159 -6.81 9.97 10.59
N LEU A 160 -6.10 8.97 11.13
CA LEU A 160 -5.95 8.78 12.57
C LEU A 160 -5.34 10.04 13.21
N SER A 161 -6.05 10.64 14.17
CA SER A 161 -5.56 11.79 14.93
C SER A 161 -4.38 11.38 15.82
N LYS A 162 -3.34 12.23 15.83
CA LYS A 162 -2.18 12.08 16.73
C LYS A 162 -2.50 12.51 18.17
N GLU A 163 -3.63 13.16 18.40
CA GLU A 163 -4.03 13.64 19.71
C GLU A 163 -4.64 12.51 20.55
N LYS A 164 -4.05 12.28 21.72
CA LYS A 164 -4.64 11.42 22.74
C LYS A 164 -5.74 12.19 23.46
N LEU A 165 -6.93 11.59 23.54
CA LEU A 165 -8.03 12.03 24.41
C LEU A 165 -7.65 11.89 25.89
#